data_AF-A0A852K2H9-F1
#
_entry.id   AF-A0A852K2H9-F1
#
_cell.length_a   1.000
_cell.length_b   1.000
_cell.length_c   1.000
_cell.angle_alpha   90.00
_cell.angle_beta   90.00
_cell.angle_gamma   90.00
#
_symmetry.space_group_name_H-M   'P 1'
#
loop_
_entity.id
_entity.type
_entity.pdbx_description
1 polymer ?
#
loop_
_entity_poly.entity_id
_entity_poly.type
_entity_poly.pdbx_seq_one_letter_code
_entity_poly.pdbx_strand_id
1 'polypeptide(L)'
;QSLNIFQNLNKRQYETVLHLFEVAIIATDLALYFKKRTMFQKIVDAIEKMETEEQAIKYISIDPTKKEVIMAMMMTGCDLSAITKPWEVQSKVGTFEVGNTAFTLCFITHLPMMDRNKGDELPKLQVGFIDFVCTFVYKEFSRFHKEITPMFDGLQNNRVEWKTRADEYEEKMKAIEEQKKKEEEAAAQK
;
A
#
# COMPACT_ATOMS: atom_id res chain seq x y z
N GLN A 1 31.39 -8.00 -20.46
CA GLN A 1 30.30 -7.09 -20.87
C GLN A 1 30.20 -5.97 -19.85
N SER A 2 30.15 -4.71 -20.29
CA SER A 2 29.84 -3.58 -19.41
C SER A 2 28.33 -3.61 -19.12
N LEU A 3 27.95 -3.73 -17.84
CA LEU A 3 26.55 -3.73 -17.40
C LEU A 3 25.97 -2.31 -17.26
N ASN A 4 26.81 -1.27 -17.36
CA ASN A 4 26.40 0.09 -17.10
C ASN A 4 25.69 0.72 -18.31
N ILE A 5 24.36 0.86 -18.20
CA ILE A 5 23.51 1.49 -19.22
C ILE A 5 23.69 3.02 -19.32
N PHE A 6 24.37 3.64 -18.34
CA PHE A 6 24.59 5.10 -18.27
C PHE A 6 25.94 5.55 -18.82
N GLN A 7 26.71 4.66 -19.45
CA GLN A 7 28.05 4.95 -19.97
C GLN A 7 28.13 6.13 -20.95
N ASN A 8 27.02 6.49 -21.59
CA ASN A 8 26.94 7.59 -22.55
C ASN A 8 26.43 8.92 -21.94
N LEU A 9 26.12 8.96 -20.65
CA LEU A 9 25.69 10.19 -19.98
C LEU A 9 26.88 11.09 -19.67
N ASN A 10 26.67 12.40 -19.74
CA ASN A 10 27.65 13.34 -19.22
C ASN A 10 27.66 13.30 -17.68
N LYS A 11 28.75 13.81 -17.07
CA LYS A 11 28.94 13.78 -15.60
C LYS A 11 27.74 14.35 -14.83
N ARG A 12 27.20 15.49 -15.28
CA ARG A 12 26.06 16.15 -14.61
C ARG A 12 24.78 15.31 -14.70
N GLN A 13 24.49 14.74 -15.86
CA GLN A 13 23.34 13.84 -16.05
C GLN A 13 23.49 12.59 -15.18
N TYR A 14 24.68 12.02 -15.12
CA TYR A 14 24.97 10.84 -14.30
C TYR A 14 24.73 11.13 -12.81
N GLU A 15 25.25 12.25 -12.30
CA GLU A 15 25.02 12.69 -10.91
C GLU A 15 23.53 12.93 -10.62
N THR A 16 22.80 13.58 -11.53
CA THR A 16 21.34 13.77 -11.38
C THR A 16 20.59 12.44 -11.34
N VAL A 17 20.93 11.49 -12.23
CA VAL A 17 20.28 10.17 -12.24
C VAL A 17 20.56 9.45 -10.92
N LEU A 18 21.81 9.44 -10.44
CA LEU A 18 22.14 8.79 -9.15
C LEU A 18 21.35 9.38 -7.99
N HIS A 19 21.23 10.71 -7.90
CA HIS A 19 20.40 11.37 -6.89
C HIS A 19 18.93 10.94 -6.98
N LEU A 20 18.35 10.90 -8.18
CA LEU A 20 16.96 10.47 -8.36
C LEU A 20 16.75 9.00 -7.97
N PHE A 21 17.72 8.13 -8.27
CA PHE A 21 17.70 6.72 -7.84
C PHE A 21 17.73 6.61 -6.31
N GLU A 22 18.61 7.35 -5.64
CA GLU A 22 18.69 7.37 -4.18
C GLU A 22 17.36 7.80 -3.56
N VAL A 23 16.77 8.91 -4.04
CA VAL A 23 15.46 9.38 -3.57
C VAL A 23 14.37 8.33 -3.82
N ALA A 24 14.33 7.71 -4.99
CA ALA A 24 13.32 6.73 -5.36
C ALA A 24 13.41 5.43 -4.54
N ILE A 25 14.62 4.94 -4.31
CA ILE A 25 14.86 3.73 -3.50
C ILE A 25 14.53 3.99 -2.03
N ILE A 26 14.98 5.12 -1.47
CA ILE A 26 14.69 5.46 -0.07
C ILE A 26 13.18 5.70 0.14
N ALA A 27 12.48 6.21 -0.87
CA ALA A 27 11.03 6.46 -0.80
C ALA A 27 10.16 5.20 -0.72
N THR A 28 10.70 3.99 -0.92
CA THR A 28 9.93 2.76 -0.71
C THR A 28 9.75 2.43 0.78
N ASP A 29 10.46 3.10 1.69
CA ASP A 29 10.27 2.96 3.13
C ASP A 29 8.96 3.62 3.60
N LEU A 30 8.08 2.82 4.18
CA LEU A 30 6.79 3.27 4.71
C LEU A 30 6.93 4.33 5.83
N ALA A 31 7.99 4.29 6.65
CA ALA A 31 8.21 5.29 7.71
C ALA A 31 8.45 6.69 7.13
N LEU A 32 9.14 6.77 5.99
CA LEU A 32 9.37 8.03 5.28
C LEU A 32 8.14 8.48 4.51
N TYR A 33 7.38 7.52 3.96
CA TYR A 33 6.09 7.78 3.33
C TYR A 33 5.13 8.54 4.26
N PHE A 34 4.95 8.10 5.51
CA PHE A 34 4.07 8.80 6.47
C PHE A 34 4.48 10.26 6.70
N LYS A 35 5.78 10.58 6.69
CA LYS A 35 6.29 11.96 6.83
C LYS A 35 5.99 12.83 5.61
N LYS A 36 5.88 12.24 4.42
CA LYS A 36 5.65 12.97 3.15
C LYS A 36 4.18 13.14 2.78
N ARG A 37 3.26 12.37 3.38
CA ARG A 37 1.81 12.42 3.12
C ARG A 37 1.23 13.84 3.19
N THR A 38 1.53 14.58 4.26
CA THR A 38 0.99 15.92 4.49
C THR A 38 1.49 16.94 3.46
N MET A 39 2.73 16.79 2.99
CA MET A 39 3.28 17.63 1.92
C MET A 39 2.61 17.32 0.59
N PHE A 40 2.40 16.03 0.29
CA PHE A 40 1.71 15.62 -0.93
C PHE A 40 0.26 16.11 -0.96
N GLN A 41 -0.47 15.95 0.14
CA GLN A 41 -1.86 16.42 0.24
C GLN A 41 -1.97 17.93 -0.04
N LYS A 42 -1.06 18.75 0.50
CA LYS A 42 -1.02 20.19 0.23
C LYS A 42 -0.76 20.51 -1.25
N ILE A 43 0.04 19.70 -1.93
CA ILE A 43 0.29 19.86 -3.37
C ILE A 43 -0.99 19.53 -4.16
N VAL A 44 -1.66 18.42 -3.84
CA VAL A 44 -2.93 18.02 -4.48
C VAL A 44 -4.01 19.09 -4.24
N ASP A 45 -4.19 19.55 -3.01
CA ASP A 45 -5.17 20.58 -2.65
C ASP A 45 -4.90 21.93 -3.33
N ALA A 46 -3.63 22.26 -3.62
CA ALA A 46 -3.28 23.45 -4.37
C ALA A 46 -3.64 23.31 -5.85
N ILE A 47 -3.40 22.13 -6.43
CA ILE A 47 -3.59 21.85 -7.85
C ILE A 47 -5.07 21.72 -8.20
N GLU A 48 -5.88 21.14 -7.31
CA GLU A 48 -7.33 21.04 -7.48
C GLU A 48 -8.02 22.41 -7.61
N LYS A 49 -7.40 23.47 -7.07
CA LYS A 49 -7.90 24.85 -7.15
C LYS A 49 -7.47 25.57 -8.43
N MET A 50 -6.60 24.98 -9.23
CA MET A 50 -6.09 25.59 -10.47
C MET A 50 -7.06 25.27 -11.61
N GLU A 51 -7.32 26.28 -12.46
CA GLU A 51 -8.31 26.15 -13.54
C GLU A 51 -7.75 25.45 -14.78
N THR A 52 -6.44 25.55 -15.02
CA THR A 52 -5.80 24.99 -16.21
C THR A 52 -4.61 24.09 -15.89
N GLU A 53 -4.38 23.10 -16.75
CA GLU A 53 -3.31 22.14 -16.59
C GLU A 53 -1.92 22.79 -16.67
N GLU A 54 -1.76 23.83 -17.50
CA GLU A 54 -0.49 24.56 -17.62
C GLU A 54 -0.09 25.23 -16.31
N GLN A 55 -1.06 25.74 -15.55
CA GLN A 55 -0.80 26.33 -14.23
C GLN A 55 -0.30 25.27 -13.24
N ALA A 56 -0.93 24.09 -13.23
CA ALA A 56 -0.52 22.96 -12.40
C ALA A 56 0.90 22.48 -12.76
N ILE A 57 1.18 22.30 -14.05
CA ILE A 57 2.50 21.90 -14.56
C ILE A 57 3.56 22.92 -14.14
N LYS A 58 3.27 24.22 -14.29
CA LYS A 58 4.18 25.29 -13.91
C LYS A 58 4.40 25.33 -12.40
N TYR A 59 3.36 25.18 -11.60
CA TYR A 59 3.44 25.14 -10.14
C TYR A 59 4.35 24.03 -9.63
N ILE A 60 4.23 22.83 -10.19
CA ILE A 60 5.10 21.69 -9.86
C ILE A 60 6.52 21.93 -10.40
N SER A 61 6.65 22.43 -11.63
CA SER A 61 7.94 22.50 -12.32
C SER A 61 8.90 23.56 -11.79
N ILE A 62 8.38 24.60 -11.15
CA ILE A 62 9.20 25.66 -10.54
C ILE A 62 9.98 25.16 -9.32
N ASP A 63 9.44 24.18 -8.58
CA ASP A 63 10.03 23.71 -7.33
C ASP A 63 10.43 22.23 -7.42
N PRO A 64 11.74 21.93 -7.49
CA PRO A 64 12.25 20.56 -7.51
C PRO A 64 11.75 19.71 -6.35
N THR A 65 11.52 20.30 -5.17
CA THR A 65 11.05 19.59 -3.98
C THR A 65 9.65 18.99 -4.20
N LYS A 66 8.77 19.68 -4.93
CA LYS A 66 7.43 19.17 -5.27
C LYS A 66 7.52 17.96 -6.17
N LYS A 67 8.40 18.00 -7.17
CA LYS A 67 8.68 16.86 -8.05
C LYS A 67 9.20 15.66 -7.26
N GLU A 68 10.12 15.87 -6.33
CA GLU A 68 10.65 14.79 -5.48
C GLU A 68 9.58 14.20 -4.56
N VAL A 69 8.68 15.02 -3.99
CA VAL A 69 7.57 14.53 -3.17
C VAL A 69 6.60 13.70 -4.01
N ILE A 70 6.21 14.18 -5.19
CA ILE A 70 5.33 13.43 -6.10
C ILE A 70 5.98 12.12 -6.53
N MET A 71 7.27 12.15 -6.91
CA MET A 71 8.03 10.96 -7.27
C MET A 71 8.09 9.95 -6.12
N ALA A 72 8.39 10.39 -4.90
CA ALA A 72 8.43 9.52 -3.73
C ALA A 72 7.07 8.85 -3.47
N MET A 73 5.98 9.63 -3.53
CA MET A 73 4.62 9.09 -3.35
C MET A 73 4.24 8.11 -4.46
N MET A 74 4.68 8.38 -5.70
CA MET A 74 4.43 7.52 -6.85
C MET A 74 5.20 6.20 -6.72
N MET A 75 6.46 6.24 -6.26
CA MET A 75 7.24 5.03 -5.98
C MET A 75 6.55 4.14 -4.94
N THR A 76 6.07 4.70 -3.83
CA THR A 76 5.30 3.95 -2.85
C THR A 76 3.98 3.41 -3.43
N GLY A 77 3.27 4.21 -4.23
CA GLY A 77 2.06 3.76 -4.93
C GLY A 77 2.33 2.55 -5.83
N CYS A 78 3.39 2.60 -6.63
CA CYS A 78 3.79 1.50 -7.50
C CYS A 78 4.17 0.23 -6.72
N ASP A 79 4.92 0.38 -5.62
CA ASP A 79 5.29 -0.74 -4.73
C ASP A 79 4.06 -1.42 -4.14
N LEU A 80 3.03 -0.64 -3.80
CA LEU A 80 1.77 -1.13 -3.26
C LEU A 80 0.74 -1.50 -4.35
N SER A 81 1.10 -1.57 -5.63
CA SER A 81 0.12 -1.74 -6.72
C SER A 81 -0.51 -3.12 -6.84
N ALA A 82 0.00 -4.12 -6.13
CA ALA A 82 -0.62 -5.45 -6.11
C ALA A 82 -2.04 -5.42 -5.53
N ILE A 83 -2.28 -4.60 -4.51
CA ILE A 83 -3.57 -4.50 -3.81
C ILE A 83 -4.70 -3.92 -4.68
N THR A 84 -4.39 -3.32 -5.83
CA THR A 84 -5.38 -2.72 -6.74
C THR A 84 -5.75 -3.63 -7.91
N LYS A 85 -5.11 -4.81 -8.01
CA LYS A 85 -5.40 -5.78 -9.07
C LYS A 85 -6.74 -6.49 -8.83
N PRO A 86 -7.36 -7.07 -9.86
CA PRO A 86 -8.58 -7.86 -9.71
C PRO A 86 -8.45 -8.94 -8.64
N TRP A 87 -9.56 -9.27 -7.99
CA TRP A 87 -9.59 -10.16 -6.83
C TRP A 87 -8.96 -11.53 -7.09
N GLU A 88 -9.08 -12.07 -8.30
CA GLU A 88 -8.50 -13.37 -8.69
C GLU A 88 -6.97 -13.37 -8.65
N VAL A 89 -6.36 -12.20 -8.85
CA VAL A 89 -4.92 -11.98 -8.73
C VAL A 89 -4.57 -11.62 -7.30
N GLN A 90 -5.33 -10.71 -6.69
CA GLN A 90 -5.01 -10.20 -5.36
C GLN A 90 -5.19 -11.27 -4.27
N SER A 91 -6.19 -12.13 -4.38
CA SER A 91 -6.37 -13.26 -3.45
C SER A 91 -5.15 -14.17 -3.41
N LYS A 92 -4.47 -14.38 -4.54
CA LYS A 92 -3.23 -15.18 -4.61
C LYS A 92 -2.06 -14.45 -3.98
N VAL A 93 -1.88 -13.16 -4.26
CA VAL A 93 -0.79 -12.36 -3.66
C VAL A 93 -1.00 -12.17 -2.15
N GLY A 94 -2.25 -12.05 -1.71
CA GLY A 94 -2.63 -11.94 -0.31
C GLY A 94 -2.65 -13.26 0.44
N THR A 95 -2.47 -14.42 -0.22
CA THR A 95 -2.32 -15.70 0.49
C THR A 95 -0.92 -15.83 1.08
N PHE A 96 -0.84 -16.46 2.26
CA PHE A 96 0.41 -16.72 2.98
C PHE A 96 1.50 -17.42 2.14
N GLU A 97 1.12 -18.17 1.09
CA GLU A 97 2.06 -18.89 0.24
C GLU A 97 2.94 -17.96 -0.62
N VAL A 98 2.41 -16.83 -1.11
CA VAL A 98 3.20 -15.85 -1.87
C VAL A 98 4.00 -14.94 -0.94
N GLY A 99 3.43 -14.55 0.22
CA GLY A 99 4.17 -13.86 1.29
C GLY A 99 5.40 -14.63 1.76
N ASN A 100 5.30 -15.96 1.89
CA ASN A 100 6.39 -16.84 2.34
C ASN A 100 7.69 -16.73 1.52
N THR A 101 7.61 -16.50 0.21
CA THR A 101 8.82 -16.50 -0.63
C THR A 101 9.69 -15.27 -0.39
N ALA A 102 9.07 -14.11 -0.14
CA ALA A 102 9.79 -12.90 0.27
C ALA A 102 10.25 -12.97 1.76
N PHE A 103 9.51 -13.71 2.59
CA PHE A 103 9.71 -13.77 4.04
C PHE A 103 10.76 -14.78 4.52
N THR A 104 11.01 -15.87 3.78
CA THR A 104 12.03 -16.86 4.17
C THR A 104 13.45 -16.27 4.22
N LEU A 105 13.66 -15.10 3.58
CA LEU A 105 14.91 -14.34 3.59
C LEU A 105 15.01 -13.28 4.71
N CYS A 106 13.90 -12.90 5.35
CA CYS A 106 13.87 -11.80 6.32
C CYS A 106 13.38 -12.32 7.68
N PHE A 107 14.33 -12.57 8.59
CA PHE A 107 14.11 -13.05 9.97
C PHE A 107 13.40 -12.02 10.87
N ILE A 108 12.15 -11.66 10.56
CA ILE A 108 11.36 -10.72 11.37
C ILE A 108 10.04 -11.39 11.77
N THR A 109 10.01 -11.93 12.99
CA THR A 109 8.85 -12.57 13.64
C THR A 109 8.27 -11.67 14.73
N HIS A 110 7.93 -10.41 14.43
CA HIS A 110 7.55 -9.45 15.49
C HIS A 110 6.19 -8.74 15.31
N LEU A 111 5.46 -8.96 14.20
CA LEU A 111 4.11 -8.41 14.03
C LEU A 111 3.07 -9.54 13.85
N PRO A 112 1.84 -9.42 14.39
CA PRO A 112 0.78 -10.43 14.23
C PRO A 112 0.44 -10.78 12.76
N MET A 113 0.68 -9.84 11.84
CA MET A 113 0.57 -10.03 10.38
C MET A 113 1.61 -11.00 9.81
N MET A 114 2.68 -11.26 10.55
CA MET A 114 3.82 -12.11 10.19
C MET A 114 3.80 -13.45 10.96
N ASP A 115 2.77 -13.69 11.79
CA ASP A 115 2.61 -14.92 12.57
C ASP A 115 1.77 -15.94 11.80
N ARG A 116 2.42 -17.04 11.42
CA ARG A 116 1.84 -18.17 10.68
C ARG A 116 0.66 -18.82 11.39
N ASN A 117 0.63 -18.75 12.73
CA ASN A 117 -0.41 -19.37 13.53
C ASN A 117 -1.70 -18.51 13.62
N LYS A 118 -1.69 -17.32 13.01
CA LYS A 118 -2.81 -16.37 12.95
C LYS A 118 -3.32 -16.14 11.53
N GLY A 119 -3.14 -17.14 10.65
CA GLY A 119 -3.60 -17.07 9.26
C GLY A 119 -5.07 -16.68 9.11
N ASP A 120 -5.89 -17.02 10.10
CA ASP A 120 -7.31 -16.70 10.11
C ASP A 120 -7.60 -15.22 10.48
N GLU A 121 -6.68 -14.51 11.12
CA GLU A 121 -6.76 -13.06 11.37
C GLU A 121 -6.37 -12.22 10.13
N LEU A 122 -5.84 -12.86 9.08
CA LEU A 122 -5.31 -12.21 7.88
C LEU A 122 -6.32 -11.27 7.19
N PRO A 123 -7.61 -11.64 7.00
CA PRO A 123 -8.56 -10.74 6.37
C PRO A 123 -8.71 -9.41 7.11
N LYS A 124 -8.74 -9.45 8.45
CA LYS A 124 -8.84 -8.26 9.30
C LYS A 124 -7.59 -7.38 9.20
N LEU A 125 -6.42 -8.00 9.17
CA LEU A 125 -5.14 -7.29 9.02
C LEU A 125 -5.01 -6.64 7.64
N GLN A 126 -5.49 -7.30 6.57
CA GLN A 126 -5.53 -6.75 5.21
C GLN A 126 -6.46 -5.53 5.13
N VAL A 127 -7.66 -5.58 5.73
CA VAL A 127 -8.55 -4.41 5.80
C VAL A 127 -7.86 -3.23 6.49
N GLY A 128 -7.21 -3.49 7.64
CA GLY A 128 -6.47 -2.43 8.36
C GLY A 128 -5.33 -1.83 7.54
N PHE A 129 -4.60 -2.65 6.79
CA PHE A 129 -3.53 -2.19 5.90
C PHE A 129 -4.08 -1.33 4.74
N ILE A 130 -5.14 -1.80 4.08
CA ILE A 130 -5.83 -1.04 3.02
C ILE A 130 -6.29 0.33 3.53
N ASP A 131 -6.90 0.37 4.72
CA ASP A 131 -7.44 1.60 5.29
C ASP A 131 -6.35 2.60 5.69
N PHE A 132 -5.32 2.12 6.38
CA PHE A 132 -4.31 2.98 6.97
C PHE A 132 -3.21 3.41 5.98
N VAL A 133 -2.88 2.53 5.03
CA VAL A 133 -1.76 2.72 4.10
C VAL A 133 -2.26 3.04 2.69
N CYS A 134 -2.96 2.10 2.05
CA CYS A 134 -3.25 2.19 0.61
C CYS A 134 -4.30 3.24 0.27
N THR A 135 -5.35 3.38 1.09
CA THR A 135 -6.49 4.26 0.80
C THR A 135 -6.06 5.70 0.64
N PHE A 136 -5.16 6.20 1.50
CA PHE A 136 -4.67 7.57 1.40
C PHE A 136 -3.99 7.83 0.06
N VAL A 137 -3.00 7.01 -0.32
CA VAL A 137 -2.19 7.28 -1.51
C VAL A 137 -3.02 7.21 -2.79
N TYR A 138 -3.89 6.21 -2.94
CA TYR A 138 -4.70 6.07 -4.14
C TYR A 138 -5.84 7.08 -4.24
N LYS A 139 -6.42 7.48 -3.10
CA LYS A 139 -7.42 8.55 -3.06
C LYS A 139 -6.81 9.90 -3.47
N GLU A 140 -5.64 10.23 -2.93
CA GLU A 140 -4.98 11.48 -3.29
C GLU A 140 -4.49 11.46 -4.75
N PHE A 141 -4.02 10.31 -5.25
CA PHE A 141 -3.69 10.18 -6.68
C PHE A 141 -4.90 10.26 -7.60
N SER A 142 -6.07 9.72 -7.23
CA SER A 142 -7.27 9.84 -8.05
C SER A 142 -7.83 11.27 -8.06
N ARG A 143 -7.63 12.03 -6.97
CA ARG A 143 -7.89 13.48 -6.93
C ARG A 143 -6.91 14.25 -7.82
N PHE A 144 -5.65 13.82 -7.82
CA PHE A 144 -4.59 14.47 -8.58
C PHE A 144 -4.70 14.21 -10.11
N HIS A 145 -5.01 12.98 -10.51
CA HIS A 145 -5.24 12.57 -11.90
C HIS A 145 -6.42 11.60 -11.99
N LYS A 146 -7.44 11.95 -12.77
CA LYS A 146 -8.68 11.17 -12.89
C LYS A 146 -8.44 9.81 -13.54
N GLU A 147 -7.38 9.67 -14.33
CA GLU A 147 -6.94 8.46 -15.00
C GLU A 147 -6.53 7.35 -14.01
N ILE A 148 -6.20 7.72 -12.77
CA ILE A 148 -5.84 6.77 -11.70
C ILE A 148 -7.08 6.20 -10.99
N THR A 149 -8.27 6.79 -11.20
CA THR A 149 -9.53 6.36 -10.54
C THR A 149 -9.79 4.85 -10.61
N PRO A 150 -9.57 4.14 -11.74
CA PRO A 150 -9.77 2.69 -11.79
C PRO A 150 -8.92 1.90 -10.78
N MET A 151 -7.72 2.37 -10.44
CA MET A 151 -6.89 1.73 -9.41
C MET A 151 -7.44 1.96 -8.01
N PHE A 152 -8.03 3.14 -7.75
CA PHE A 152 -8.71 3.42 -6.50
C PHE A 152 -10.00 2.60 -6.36
N ASP A 153 -10.78 2.45 -7.43
CA ASP A 153 -11.97 1.60 -7.44
C ASP A 153 -11.62 0.13 -7.18
N GLY A 154 -10.54 -0.37 -7.82
CA GLY A 154 -10.01 -1.71 -7.58
C GLY A 154 -9.60 -1.92 -6.11
N LEU A 155 -8.98 -0.93 -5.49
CA LEU A 155 -8.67 -0.95 -4.05
C LEU A 155 -9.94 -1.08 -3.20
N GLN A 156 -10.97 -0.27 -3.49
CA GLN A 156 -12.22 -0.29 -2.73
C GLN A 156 -12.96 -1.62 -2.89
N ASN A 157 -12.98 -2.19 -4.09
CA ASN A 157 -13.59 -3.51 -4.33
C ASN A 157 -12.86 -4.60 -3.52
N ASN A 158 -11.53 -4.63 -3.56
CA ASN A 158 -10.74 -5.58 -2.77
C ASN A 158 -10.92 -5.39 -1.27
N ARG A 159 -11.11 -4.15 -0.80
CA ARG A 159 -11.43 -3.86 0.60
C ARG A 159 -12.74 -4.52 1.02
N VAL A 160 -13.79 -4.44 0.19
CA VAL A 160 -15.08 -5.08 0.45
C VAL A 160 -14.92 -6.59 0.55
N GLU A 161 -14.22 -7.20 -0.42
CA GLU A 161 -13.94 -8.64 -0.43
C GLU A 161 -13.18 -9.11 0.82
N TRP A 162 -12.17 -8.36 1.27
CA TRP A 162 -11.46 -8.66 2.51
C TRP A 162 -12.33 -8.46 3.75
N LYS A 163 -13.19 -7.45 3.75
CA LYS A 163 -14.11 -7.18 4.87
C LYS A 163 -15.16 -8.29 5.02
N THR A 164 -15.77 -8.72 3.93
CA THR A 164 -16.71 -9.85 3.93
C THR A 164 -16.06 -11.10 4.54
N ARG A 165 -14.82 -11.42 4.16
CA ARG A 165 -14.08 -12.58 4.72
C ARG A 165 -13.73 -12.40 6.19
N ALA A 166 -13.41 -11.18 6.62
CA ALA A 166 -13.17 -10.88 8.02
C ALA A 166 -14.44 -11.07 8.85
N ASP A 167 -15.59 -10.64 8.34
CA ASP A 167 -16.89 -10.76 9.01
C ASP A 167 -17.34 -12.23 9.09
N GLU A 168 -17.20 -12.99 8.00
CA GLU A 168 -17.47 -14.44 8.00
C GLU A 168 -16.60 -15.20 9.02
N TYR A 169 -15.35 -14.80 9.19
CA TYR A 169 -14.46 -15.39 10.18
C TYR A 169 -14.88 -15.02 11.62
N GLU A 170 -15.18 -13.75 11.87
CA GLU A 170 -15.65 -13.30 13.19
C GLU A 170 -16.96 -13.98 13.61
N GLU A 171 -17.88 -14.22 12.67
CA GLU A 171 -19.11 -14.99 12.92
C GLU A 171 -18.84 -16.46 13.28
N LYS A 172 -17.97 -17.14 12.51
CA LYS A 172 -17.57 -18.52 12.81
C LYS A 172 -16.93 -18.64 14.19
N MET A 173 -16.07 -17.71 14.56
CA MET A 173 -15.40 -17.72 15.87
C MET A 173 -16.39 -17.50 17.01
N LYS A 174 -17.35 -16.58 16.87
CA LYS A 174 -18.41 -16.38 17.86
C LYS A 174 -19.26 -17.63 18.05
N ALA A 175 -19.64 -18.31 16.97
CA ALA A 175 -20.41 -19.55 17.04
C ALA A 175 -19.65 -20.66 17.79
N ILE A 176 -18.34 -20.79 17.57
CA ILE A 176 -17.48 -21.75 18.26
C ILE A 176 -17.37 -21.41 19.75
N GLU A 177 -17.19 -20.14 20.11
CA GLU A 177 -17.13 -19.71 21.51
C GLU A 177 -18.45 -19.95 22.25
N GLU A 178 -19.60 -19.70 21.61
CA GLU A 178 -20.91 -19.98 22.18
C GLU A 178 -21.15 -21.48 22.37
N GLN A 179 -20.70 -22.32 21.44
CA GLN A 179 -20.75 -23.78 21.59
C GLN A 179 -19.88 -24.25 22.75
N LYS A 180 -18.64 -23.76 22.87
CA LYS A 180 -17.74 -24.09 23.98
C LYS A 180 -18.34 -23.69 25.33
N LYS A 181 -18.92 -22.49 25.45
CA LYS A 181 -19.59 -22.06 26.69
C LYS A 181 -20.75 -22.99 27.06
N LYS A 182 -21.57 -23.41 26.09
CA LYS A 182 -22.68 -24.35 26.34
C LYS A 182 -22.17 -25.73 26.76
N GLU A 183 -21.06 -26.21 26.19
CA GLU A 183 -20.43 -27.47 26.56
C GLU A 183 -19.82 -27.42 27.97
N GLU A 184 -19.15 -26.32 28.33
CA GLU A 184 -18.59 -26.07 29.66
C GLU A 184 -19.70 -25.98 30.73
N GLU A 185 -20.79 -25.27 30.44
CA GLU A 185 -21.95 -25.18 31.34
C GLU A 185 -22.65 -26.55 31.52
N ALA A 186 -22.77 -27.34 30.46
CA ALA A 186 -23.34 -28.69 30.52
C ALA A 186 -22.43 -29.68 31.27
N ALA A 187 -21.11 -29.51 31.18
CA ALA A 187 -20.14 -30.31 31.92
C ALA A 187 -20.10 -29.93 33.42
N ALA A 188 -20.31 -28.66 33.75
CA ALA A 188 -20.37 -28.18 35.14
C ALA A 188 -21.68 -28.55 35.87
N GLN A 189 -22.73 -28.91 35.13
CA GLN A 189 -24.03 -29.36 35.65
C GLN A 189 -24.12 -30.90 35.82
N LYS A 190 -23.07 -31.65 35.44
CA LYS A 190 -22.94 -33.09 35.67
C LYS A 190 -22.03 -33.38 36.86
#